data_AF-A0A1F8P3C7-F1
#
_entry.id   AF-A0A1F8P3C7-F1
#
_cell.length_a   1.000
_cell.length_b   1.000
_cell.length_c   1.000
_cell.angle_alpha   90.00
_cell.angle_beta   90.00
_cell.angle_gamma   90.00
#
_symmetry.space_group_name_H-M   'P 1'
#
loop_
_entity.id
_entity.type
_entity.pdbx_description
1 polymer ?
#
loop_
_entity_poly.entity_id
_entity_poly.type
_entity_poly.pdbx_seq_one_letter_code
_entity_poly.pdbx_strand_id
1 'polypeptide(L)'
;MEGIRKAIGELPDLVILDVMLPGMDGFEICYRLKSEAATAHLPILMFSAKAQEIDKDTGIKVGADDYLTKPSAPADIIKRVEKLLTKKKGAVTPREKVGR
;
A
#
# COMPACT_ATOMS: atom_id res chain seq x y z
N MET A 1 -14.65 -0.02 -7.82
CA MET A 1 -14.20 -1.43 -7.94
C MET A 1 -13.16 -1.67 -9.03
N GLU A 2 -13.02 -0.83 -10.06
CA GLU A 2 -12.02 -1.04 -11.12
C GLU A 2 -10.58 -1.13 -10.59
N GLY A 3 -10.18 -0.24 -9.68
CA GLY A 3 -8.83 -0.23 -9.10
C GLY A 3 -8.46 -1.53 -8.36
N ILE A 4 -9.38 -2.10 -7.58
CA ILE A 4 -9.16 -3.39 -6.90
C ILE A 4 -9.00 -4.52 -7.93
N ARG A 5 -9.87 -4.56 -8.95
CA ARG A 5 -9.80 -5.58 -10.00
C ARG A 5 -8.47 -5.52 -10.76
N LYS A 6 -7.98 -4.32 -11.07
CA LYS A 6 -6.66 -4.12 -11.68
C LYS A 6 -5.53 -4.55 -10.76
N ALA A 7 -5.56 -4.17 -9.48
CA ALA A 7 -4.54 -4.59 -8.52
C ALA A 7 -4.44 -6.13 -8.41
N ILE A 8 -5.57 -6.83 -8.46
CA ILE A 8 -5.61 -8.30 -8.44
C ILE A 8 -5.16 -8.89 -9.79
N GLY A 9 -5.59 -8.32 -10.92
CA GLY A 9 -5.30 -8.86 -12.25
C GLY A 9 -3.91 -8.56 -12.79
N GLU A 10 -3.31 -7.43 -12.41
CA GLU A 10 -2.03 -6.94 -12.93
C GLU A 10 -0.86 -7.19 -11.97
N LEU A 11 -1.13 -7.52 -10.69
CA LEU A 11 -0.12 -7.78 -9.66
C LEU A 11 0.97 -6.69 -9.59
N PRO A 12 0.59 -5.44 -9.30
CA PRO A 12 1.53 -4.32 -9.33
C PRO A 12 2.61 -4.47 -8.25
N ASP A 13 3.69 -3.71 -8.39
CA ASP A 13 4.74 -3.73 -7.38
C ASP A 13 4.41 -2.95 -6.11
N LEU A 14 3.48 -1.98 -6.20
CA LEU A 14 3.01 -1.10 -5.14
C LEU A 14 1.67 -0.47 -5.53
N VAL A 15 0.85 -0.11 -4.54
CA VAL A 15 -0.40 0.64 -4.72
C VAL A 15 -0.28 2.01 -4.05
N ILE A 16 -0.64 3.08 -4.76
CA ILE A 16 -0.91 4.39 -4.18
C ILE A 16 -2.43 4.55 -4.08
N LEU A 17 -2.94 4.79 -2.88
CA LEU A 17 -4.37 4.76 -2.59
C LEU A 17 -4.85 6.06 -1.96
N ASP A 18 -5.85 6.70 -2.57
CA ASP A 18 -6.58 7.79 -1.91
C ASP A 18 -7.60 7.22 -0.91
N VAL A 19 -7.82 7.93 0.19
CA VAL A 19 -8.91 7.63 1.15
C VAL A 19 -10.24 8.12 0.59
N MET A 20 -10.26 9.32 -0.01
CA MET A 20 -11.49 10.00 -0.41
C MET A 20 -11.86 9.64 -1.84
N LEU A 21 -12.37 8.42 -2.04
CA LEU A 21 -12.82 7.96 -3.35
C LEU A 21 -14.35 8.11 -3.50
N PRO A 22 -14.86 8.43 -4.69
CA PRO A 22 -16.30 8.43 -4.95
C PRO A 22 -16.90 7.04 -4.73
N GLY A 23 -17.84 6.93 -3.78
CA GLY A 23 -18.59 5.70 -3.52
C GLY A 23 -17.84 4.59 -2.78
N MET A 24 -16.64 4.83 -2.26
CA MET A 24 -15.88 3.85 -1.49
C MET A 24 -14.88 4.53 -0.55
N ASP A 25 -14.69 3.98 0.66
CA ASP A 25 -13.67 4.45 1.59
C ASP A 25 -12.33 3.76 1.30
N GLY A 26 -11.27 4.53 1.04
CA GLY A 26 -9.94 3.97 0.79
C GLY A 26 -9.34 3.23 1.98
N PHE A 27 -9.79 3.48 3.22
CA PHE A 27 -9.39 2.65 4.36
C PHE A 27 -9.92 1.22 4.22
N GLU A 28 -11.18 1.07 3.83
CA GLU A 28 -11.81 -0.23 3.59
C GLU A 28 -11.14 -0.96 2.41
N ILE A 29 -10.74 -0.23 1.37
CA ILE A 29 -9.99 -0.81 0.25
C ILE A 29 -8.63 -1.35 0.71
N CYS A 30 -7.91 -0.56 1.50
CA CYS A 30 -6.63 -0.97 2.07
C CYS A 30 -6.79 -2.25 2.89
N TYR A 31 -7.78 -2.27 3.79
CA TYR A 31 -8.08 -3.42 4.63
C TYR A 31 -8.35 -4.68 3.80
N ARG A 32 -9.18 -4.58 2.76
CA ARG A 32 -9.49 -5.71 1.86
C ARG A 32 -8.25 -6.22 1.14
N LEU A 33 -7.46 -5.33 0.54
CA LEU A 33 -6.22 -5.71 -0.14
C LEU A 33 -5.23 -6.39 0.80
N LYS A 34 -5.18 -5.97 2.07
CA LYS A 34 -4.30 -6.55 3.08
C LYS A 34 -4.83 -7.84 3.70
N SER A 35 -6.13 -8.07 3.65
CA SER A 35 -6.77 -9.27 4.19
C SER A 35 -6.75 -10.47 3.24
N GLU A 36 -6.62 -10.23 1.93
CA GLU A 36 -6.57 -11.27 0.91
C GLU A 36 -5.15 -11.78 0.70
N ALA A 37 -4.92 -13.10 0.80
CA ALA A 37 -3.58 -13.70 0.69
C ALA A 37 -2.86 -13.35 -0.62
N ALA A 38 -3.62 -13.21 -1.72
CA ALA A 38 -3.09 -12.85 -3.03
C ALA A 38 -2.52 -11.42 -3.10
N THR A 39 -2.98 -10.51 -2.25
CA THR A 39 -2.60 -9.09 -2.29
C THR A 39 -1.99 -8.56 -0.99
N ALA A 40 -1.99 -9.36 0.09
CA ALA A 40 -1.51 -8.96 1.41
C ALA A 40 -0.05 -8.46 1.41
N HIS A 41 0.76 -8.99 0.50
CA HIS A 41 2.17 -8.64 0.33
C HIS A 41 2.40 -7.33 -0.44
N LEU A 42 1.36 -6.76 -1.08
CA LEU A 42 1.50 -5.53 -1.86
C LEU A 42 1.79 -4.35 -0.93
N PRO A 43 2.86 -3.58 -1.14
CA PRO A 43 3.08 -2.33 -0.44
C PRO A 43 1.98 -1.33 -0.80
N ILE A 44 1.39 -0.67 0.20
CA ILE A 44 0.34 0.35 0.03
C ILE A 44 0.82 1.66 0.64
N LEU A 45 0.94 2.69 -0.21
CA LEU A 45 1.10 4.09 0.21
C LEU A 45 -0.27 4.76 0.18
N MET A 46 -0.79 5.16 1.34
CA MET A 46 -1.96 6.03 1.36
C MET A 46 -1.55 7.47 1.02
N PHE A 47 -2.24 8.08 0.07
CA PHE A 47 -2.01 9.47 -0.35
C PHE A 47 -3.32 10.24 -0.39
N SER A 48 -3.61 11.01 0.66
CA SER A 48 -4.94 11.58 0.93
C SER A 48 -4.88 13.01 1.47
N ALA A 49 -5.94 13.80 1.30
CA ALA A 49 -6.06 15.10 1.96
C ALA A 49 -6.53 15.01 3.42
N LYS A 50 -6.96 13.83 3.89
CA LYS A 50 -7.21 13.58 5.32
C LYS A 50 -5.88 13.61 6.06
N ALA A 51 -5.68 14.63 6.90
CA ALA A 51 -4.38 14.95 7.48
C ALA A 51 -4.35 14.89 9.01
N GLN A 52 -5.47 14.59 9.66
CA GLN A 52 -5.51 14.46 11.10
C GLN A 52 -4.69 13.24 11.53
N GLU A 53 -4.13 13.29 12.73
CA GLU A 53 -3.32 12.19 13.28
C GLU A 53 -4.13 10.88 13.31
N ILE A 54 -5.41 10.95 13.70
CA ILE A 54 -6.32 9.81 13.69
C ILE A 54 -6.47 9.18 12.30
N ASP A 55 -6.43 9.96 11.22
CA ASP A 55 -6.54 9.45 9.86
C ASP A 55 -5.29 8.66 9.46
N LYS A 56 -4.11 9.17 9.84
CA LYS A 56 -2.83 8.51 9.59
C LYS A 56 -2.74 7.22 10.38
N ASP A 57 -3.08 7.27 11.66
CA ASP A 57 -3.13 6.10 12.54
C ASP A 57 -4.09 5.04 12.02
N THR A 58 -5.27 5.47 11.55
CA THR A 58 -6.25 4.57 10.95
C THR A 58 -5.68 3.90 9.72
N GLY A 59 -5.03 4.66 8.83
CA GLY A 59 -4.36 4.11 7.64
C GLY A 59 -3.35 3.02 7.96
N ILE A 60 -2.48 3.26 8.94
CA ILE A 60 -1.50 2.25 9.37
C ILE A 60 -2.19 1.04 10.02
N LYS A 61 -3.21 1.24 10.87
CA LYS A 61 -3.96 0.16 11.52
C LYS A 61 -4.67 -0.76 10.52
N VAL A 62 -5.18 -0.24 9.41
CA VAL A 62 -5.80 -1.04 8.35
C VAL A 62 -4.79 -1.69 7.39
N GLY A 63 -3.49 -1.56 7.68
CA GLY A 63 -2.42 -2.29 7.02
C GLY A 63 -1.63 -1.51 5.98
N ALA A 64 -1.83 -0.19 5.83
CA ALA A 64 -0.98 0.61 4.96
C ALA A 64 0.47 0.61 5.45
N ASP A 65 1.41 0.54 4.51
CA ASP A 65 2.85 0.53 4.82
C ASP A 65 3.39 1.94 5.05
N ASP A 66 2.72 2.95 4.48
CA ASP A 66 3.04 4.36 4.69
C ASP A 66 1.85 5.26 4.39
N TYR A 67 1.90 6.49 4.91
CA TYR A 67 0.88 7.53 4.71
C TYR A 67 1.53 8.86 4.34
N LEU A 68 0.99 9.52 3.32
CA LEU A 68 1.39 10.85 2.87
C LEU A 68 0.16 11.75 2.70
N THR A 69 0.24 12.98 3.22
CA THR A 69 -0.88 13.94 3.20
C THR A 69 -0.76 14.92 2.05
N LYS A 70 -1.84 15.14 1.30
CA LYS A 70 -1.94 16.16 0.26
C LYS A 70 -2.04 17.58 0.88
N PRO A 71 -1.49 18.61 0.22
CA PRO A 71 -0.59 18.53 -0.93
C PRO A 71 0.81 18.05 -0.51
N SER A 72 1.52 17.39 -1.42
CA SER A 72 2.94 17.00 -1.23
C SER A 72 3.73 17.29 -2.49
N ALA A 73 5.05 17.50 -2.35
CA ALA A 73 5.90 17.62 -3.51
C ALA A 73 6.02 16.26 -4.22
N PRO A 74 6.15 16.22 -5.56
CA PRO A 74 6.38 14.96 -6.28
C PRO A 74 7.58 14.17 -5.76
N ALA A 75 8.64 14.87 -5.32
CA ALA A 75 9.82 14.25 -4.72
C ALA A 75 9.51 13.46 -3.42
N ASP A 76 8.53 13.90 -2.63
CA ASP A 76 8.13 13.19 -1.40
C ASP A 76 7.42 11.88 -1.72
N ILE A 77 6.61 11.87 -2.79
CA ILE A 77 5.94 10.66 -3.28
C ILE A 77 6.99 9.66 -3.77
N ILE A 78 7.91 10.12 -4.63
CA ILE A 78 8.98 9.29 -5.20
C ILE A 78 9.82 8.65 -4.09
N LYS A 79 10.27 9.45 -3.12
CA LYS A 79 11.08 8.97 -1.99
C LYS A 79 10.39 7.86 -1.20
N ARG A 80 9.07 7.96 -1.00
CA ARG A 80 8.30 6.92 -0.29
C ARG A 80 8.10 5.68 -1.13
N VAL A 81 7.82 5.82 -2.42
CA VAL A 81 7.71 4.70 -3.36
C VAL A 81 9.02 3.91 -3.40
N GLU A 82 10.16 4.58 -3.57
CA GLU A 82 11.48 3.93 -3.56
C GLU A 82 11.76 3.18 -2.25
N LYS A 83 11.45 3.80 -1.11
CA LYS A 83 11.57 3.18 0.22
C LYS A 83 10.70 1.91 0.36
N LEU A 84 9.49 1.92 -0.17
CA LEU A 84 8.57 0.79 -0.08
C LEU A 84 9.00 -0.37 -1.01
N LEU A 85 9.43 -0.04 -2.23
CA LEU A 85 9.91 -1.04 -3.19
C LEU A 85 11.23 -1.71 -2.77
N THR A 86 12.10 -0.98 -2.09
CA THR A 86 13.36 -1.54 -1.55
C THR A 86 13.12 -2.49 -0.38
N LYS A 87 12.17 -2.18 0.52
CA LYS A 87 11.76 -3.09 1.60
C LYS A 87 11.17 -4.41 1.09
N LYS A 88 10.38 -4.39 0.02
CA LYS A 88 9.80 -5.59 -0.62
C LYS A 88 10.88 -6.60 -1.05
N LYS A 89 12.02 -6.12 -1.55
CA LYS A 89 13.15 -6.98 -2.00
C LYS A 89 13.90 -7.68 -0.86
N GLY A 90 13.82 -7.15 0.37
CA GLY A 90 14.50 -7.71 1.54
C GLY A 90 13.75 -8.85 2.24
N ALA A 91 12.47 -9.05 1.93
CA ALA A 91 11.63 -10.08 2.56
C ALA A 91 11.67 -11.45 1.84
N VAL A 92 12.57 -11.63 0.86
CA VAL A 92 12.80 -12.94 0.23
C VAL A 92 13.60 -13.80 1.21
N THR A 93 12.93 -14.72 1.89
CA THR A 93 13.59 -15.78 2.66
C THR A 93 14.49 -16.60 1.74
N PRO A 94 15.74 -16.91 2.11
CA PRO A 94 16.54 -17.88 1.38
C PRO A 94 15.77 -19.20 1.33
N ARG A 95 15.41 -19.67 0.12
CA ARG A 95 14.97 -21.05 -0.05
C ARG A 95 16.10 -21.94 0.46
N GLU A 96 15.81 -22.71 1.50
CA GLU A 96 16.70 -23.76 1.99
C GLU A 96 17.10 -24.63 0.81
N LYS A 97 18.41 -24.73 0.56
CA LYS A 97 18.95 -25.72 -0.36
C LYS A 97 18.75 -27.07 0.32
N VAL A 98 17.68 -27.78 -0.06
CA VAL A 98 17.55 -29.22 0.20
C VAL A 98 18.76 -29.91 -0.41
N GLY A 99 19.41 -30.71 0.43
CA GLY A 99 20.73 -31.25 0.21
C GLY A 99 20.89 -32.14 -1.02
N ARG A 100 22.16 -32.30 -1.39
CA ARG A 100 22.72 -33.52 -1.95
C ARG A 100 23.95 -33.88 -1.14
#